data_AF-A0A545U3I5-F1
#
_entry.id   AF-A0A545U3I5-F1
#
_cell.length_a   1.000
_cell.length_b   1.000
_cell.length_c   1.000
_cell.angle_alpha   90.00
_cell.angle_beta   90.00
_cell.angle_gamma   90.00
#
_symmetry.space_group_name_H-M   'P 1'
#
loop_
_entity.id
_entity.type
_entity.pdbx_description
1 polymer ?
#
loop_
_entity_poly.entity_id
_entity_poly.type
_entity_poly.pdbx_seq_one_letter_code
_entity_poly.pdbx_strand_id
1 'polypeptide(L)'
;MNNIMRILPDRFLGCLGVVSLLGAASPGFADLADLAGDFQTELEELAAVTNQQVYENLLAQGCEDTQREADSEGCGGQTFVLFTNVRELVHTANEILGSGPTQFSLGVNLEELGFALRWTAAEEFAAQGSLSSGFVNGQLSGLAGRITALRRGARGFVVNFNGAEDVLVAGSAQRLGAGASADDGAGLNDRWSQWGGFLNGSFLYGEKAPTELENAFDFDGQDINGGIDYRISAHWVAGAVFGYQEQEVDFDSRRSIVDGGITMEGFSIMPFVLYQSDRWYFSGSAGYQSLEFDTERSIRYPSLNPDSESVDTLAVSTADAEVFSMYATAGYSWRLHEQLRLEPYLSLEYQDITVDKYRERDIFNDGFDFIVPEQNIDSFETVLGAKAQFLFSNTWGVLNPYLDLQWRHQMEDDARNIRALYASADGLGDAESFVIPTDVPDSEYYMYTLGLAAVLRGAAEGGGGGPAAGGIQAFLNWRFIDGLDNYEQDVIALGVRYEF
;
A
#
# COMPACT_ATOMS: atom_id res chain seq x y z
N MET A 1 48.34 -20.83 -37.10
CA MET A 1 49.57 -21.19 -36.37
C MET A 1 49.36 -20.71 -34.95
N ASN A 2 49.27 -21.68 -34.03
CA ASN A 2 49.47 -21.69 -32.57
C ASN A 2 49.07 -20.47 -31.70
N ASN A 3 48.68 -20.60 -30.44
CA ASN A 3 47.98 -21.57 -29.57
C ASN A 3 48.08 -20.90 -28.18
N ILE A 4 47.16 -21.21 -27.25
CA ILE A 4 47.27 -20.99 -25.78
C ILE A 4 47.03 -19.51 -25.36
N MET A 5 46.09 -19.15 -24.48
CA MET A 5 45.77 -19.74 -23.18
C MET A 5 44.31 -19.43 -22.77
N ARG A 6 43.58 -20.47 -22.36
CA ARG A 6 42.26 -20.45 -21.73
C ARG A 6 42.46 -20.37 -20.22
N ILE A 7 41.78 -19.46 -19.52
CA ILE A 7 41.60 -19.50 -18.07
C ILE A 7 40.11 -19.22 -17.79
N LEU A 8 39.40 -20.28 -17.39
CA LEU A 8 38.21 -20.30 -16.53
C LEU A 8 38.72 -20.20 -15.07
N PRO A 9 37.94 -19.74 -14.07
CA PRO A 9 36.63 -20.29 -13.68
C PRO A 9 35.66 -19.18 -13.17
N ASP A 10 34.47 -19.33 -12.62
CA ASP A 10 33.72 -20.40 -11.94
C ASP A 10 32.22 -20.19 -12.24
N ARG A 11 31.49 -21.29 -12.46
CA ARG A 11 30.03 -21.30 -12.47
C ARG A 11 29.57 -21.48 -11.02
N PHE A 12 28.94 -20.47 -10.44
CA PHE A 12 28.12 -20.65 -9.24
C PHE A 12 26.83 -21.36 -9.66
N LEU A 13 26.85 -22.69 -9.46
CA LEU A 13 25.65 -23.51 -9.36
C LEU A 13 25.03 -23.19 -7.99
N GLY A 14 23.90 -22.50 -7.98
CA GLY A 14 23.07 -22.39 -6.78
C GLY A 14 22.41 -23.75 -6.53
N CYS A 15 22.75 -24.38 -5.41
CA CYS A 15 22.11 -25.58 -4.90
C CYS A 15 20.64 -25.27 -4.58
N LEU A 16 19.69 -25.82 -5.36
CA LEU A 16 18.38 -26.18 -4.81
C LEU A 16 18.62 -27.26 -3.75
N GLY A 17 18.47 -26.89 -2.48
CA GLY A 17 18.46 -27.83 -1.38
C GLY A 17 17.17 -28.65 -1.39
N VAL A 18 17.15 -29.74 -2.16
CA VAL A 18 16.17 -30.82 -1.94
C VAL A 18 16.52 -31.47 -0.61
N VAL A 19 15.83 -31.10 0.46
CA VAL A 19 15.86 -31.81 1.73
C VAL A 19 15.26 -33.18 1.50
N SER A 20 16.11 -34.16 1.27
CA SER A 20 15.75 -35.57 1.12
C SER A 20 15.68 -36.18 2.52
N LEU A 21 14.51 -36.09 3.15
CA LEU A 21 14.18 -36.82 4.37
C LEU A 21 13.91 -38.29 4.02
N LEU A 22 14.95 -39.11 4.19
CA LEU A 22 14.86 -40.57 4.08
C LEU A 22 14.55 -41.18 5.45
N GLY A 23 13.28 -41.52 5.67
CA GLY A 23 12.91 -42.82 6.21
C GLY A 23 12.21 -42.90 7.57
N ALA A 24 10.88 -42.87 7.55
CA ALA A 24 10.06 -44.00 7.99
C ALA A 24 8.77 -44.01 7.15
N ALA A 25 8.64 -44.97 6.23
CA ALA A 25 7.41 -45.17 5.48
C ALA A 25 6.36 -45.78 6.42
N SER A 26 5.54 -44.91 7.00
CA SER A 26 4.19 -45.23 7.48
C SER A 26 3.38 -45.80 6.30
N PRO A 27 2.35 -46.63 6.50
CA PRO A 27 1.43 -46.94 5.41
C PRO A 27 0.83 -45.60 4.96
N GLY A 28 1.26 -45.10 3.80
CA GLY A 28 0.86 -43.79 3.30
C GLY A 28 -0.63 -43.82 3.04
N PHE A 29 -1.39 -43.19 3.94
CA PHE A 29 -2.73 -42.74 3.60
C PHE A 29 -2.60 -41.61 2.58
N ALA A 30 -3.67 -41.36 1.81
CA ALA A 30 -3.68 -40.18 0.96
C ALA A 30 -3.54 -38.91 1.82
N ASP A 31 -3.03 -37.87 1.20
CA ASP A 31 -2.70 -36.59 1.80
C ASP A 31 -3.16 -35.47 0.84
N LEU A 32 -3.55 -34.31 1.36
CA LEU A 32 -3.73 -33.09 0.57
C LEU A 32 -2.53 -32.78 -0.35
N ALA A 33 -1.31 -33.07 0.10
CA ALA A 33 -0.07 -32.92 -0.67
C ALA A 33 0.02 -33.86 -1.89
N ASP A 34 -0.73 -34.98 -1.92
CA ASP A 34 -0.79 -35.86 -3.09
C ASP A 34 -1.60 -35.23 -4.25
N LEU A 35 -2.36 -34.16 -3.97
CA LEU A 35 -3.08 -33.34 -4.97
C LEU A 35 -2.26 -32.14 -5.46
N ALA A 36 -0.99 -32.01 -5.04
CA ALA A 36 -0.12 -30.93 -5.49
C ALA A 36 0.04 -30.94 -7.02
N GLY A 37 -0.12 -29.77 -7.66
CA GLY A 37 -0.14 -29.60 -9.10
C GLY A 37 -1.52 -29.79 -9.76
N ASP A 38 -2.53 -30.27 -9.04
CA ASP A 38 -3.90 -30.41 -9.54
C ASP A 38 -4.83 -29.27 -9.07
N PHE A 39 -4.38 -28.42 -8.14
CA PHE A 39 -5.09 -27.22 -7.69
C PHE A 39 -5.04 -26.09 -8.74
N GLN A 40 -5.99 -25.15 -8.66
CA GLN A 40 -6.11 -24.08 -9.65
C GLN A 40 -5.10 -22.95 -9.44
N THR A 41 -4.68 -22.71 -8.19
CA THR A 41 -3.75 -21.62 -7.85
C THR A 41 -2.64 -22.04 -6.89
N GLU A 42 -1.52 -21.33 -6.90
CA GLU A 42 -0.42 -21.54 -5.95
C GLU A 42 -0.87 -21.35 -4.48
N LEU A 43 -1.78 -20.40 -4.22
CA LEU A 43 -2.39 -20.21 -2.91
C LEU A 43 -3.12 -21.46 -2.40
N GLU A 44 -3.86 -22.15 -3.27
CA GLU A 44 -4.55 -23.41 -2.93
C GLU A 44 -3.55 -24.50 -2.53
N GLU A 45 -2.42 -24.59 -3.23
CA GLU A 45 -1.36 -25.55 -2.91
C GLU A 45 -0.72 -25.27 -1.55
N LEU A 46 -0.41 -24.00 -1.26
CA LEU A 46 0.18 -23.59 0.01
C LEU A 46 -0.79 -23.79 1.19
N ALA A 47 -2.07 -23.49 0.96
CA ALA A 47 -3.13 -23.76 1.92
C ALA A 47 -3.29 -25.26 2.17
N ALA A 48 -3.25 -26.10 1.12
CA ALA A 48 -3.31 -27.56 1.23
C ALA A 48 -2.17 -28.12 2.08
N VAL A 49 -0.93 -27.67 1.81
CA VAL A 49 0.27 -28.10 2.56
C VAL A 49 0.16 -27.72 4.03
N THR A 50 -0.25 -26.48 4.32
CA THR A 50 -0.37 -26.03 5.72
C THR A 50 -1.49 -26.77 6.45
N ASN A 51 -2.64 -26.94 5.80
CA ASN A 51 -3.78 -27.65 6.37
C ASN A 51 -3.41 -29.09 6.76
N GLN A 52 -2.69 -29.80 5.88
CA GLN A 52 -2.16 -31.13 6.17
C GLN A 52 -1.24 -31.12 7.39
N GLN A 53 -0.28 -30.19 7.45
CA GLN A 53 0.69 -30.12 8.55
C GLN A 53 0.00 -29.91 9.89
N VAL A 54 -1.00 -29.02 9.93
CA VAL A 54 -1.82 -28.78 11.13
C VAL A 54 -2.59 -30.04 11.51
N TYR A 55 -3.22 -30.73 10.55
CA TYR A 55 -3.93 -31.98 10.79
C TYR A 55 -3.03 -33.08 11.38
N GLU A 56 -1.85 -33.32 10.79
CA GLU A 56 -0.89 -34.31 11.27
C GLU A 56 -0.38 -34.00 12.69
N ASN A 57 -0.12 -32.73 12.97
CA ASN A 57 0.29 -32.31 14.30
C ASN A 57 -0.81 -32.58 15.34
N LEU A 58 -2.05 -32.21 15.03
CA LEU A 58 -3.20 -32.43 15.92
C LEU A 58 -3.45 -33.93 16.17
N LEU A 59 -3.27 -34.80 15.16
CA LEU A 59 -3.27 -36.25 15.36
C LEU A 59 -2.16 -36.69 16.33
N ALA A 60 -0.94 -36.16 16.18
CA ALA A 60 0.18 -36.48 17.06
C ALA A 60 -0.04 -36.02 18.52
N GLN A 61 -0.90 -35.03 18.75
CA GLN A 61 -1.28 -34.54 20.08
C GLN A 61 -2.43 -35.31 20.73
N GLY A 62 -3.08 -36.22 19.99
CA GLY A 62 -4.11 -37.11 20.51
C GLY A 62 -5.51 -36.84 19.99
N CYS A 63 -5.67 -36.05 18.91
CA CYS A 63 -6.90 -36.09 18.12
C CYS A 63 -7.03 -37.43 17.38
N GLU A 64 -8.25 -37.91 17.19
CA GLU A 64 -8.53 -39.15 16.45
C GLU A 64 -9.51 -38.89 15.30
N ASP A 65 -9.29 -39.50 14.14
CA ASP A 65 -10.18 -39.32 12.97
C ASP A 65 -11.63 -39.69 13.25
N THR A 66 -11.87 -40.65 14.14
CA THR A 66 -13.20 -41.11 14.53
C THR A 66 -13.86 -40.27 15.62
N GLN A 67 -13.15 -39.30 16.20
CA GLN A 67 -13.62 -38.47 17.31
C GLN A 67 -14.77 -37.57 16.85
N ARG A 68 -15.85 -37.55 17.63
CA ARG A 68 -17.08 -36.77 17.34
C ARG A 68 -17.38 -35.68 18.36
N GLU A 69 -16.73 -35.73 19.52
CA GLU A 69 -16.96 -34.80 20.63
C GLU A 69 -15.61 -34.35 21.20
N ALA A 70 -15.60 -33.19 21.86
CA ALA A 70 -14.39 -32.61 22.46
C ALA A 70 -14.09 -33.22 23.85
N ASP A 71 -13.98 -34.55 23.93
CA ASP A 71 -13.94 -35.32 25.19
C ASP A 71 -12.56 -35.88 25.56
N SER A 72 -11.57 -35.79 24.67
CA SER A 72 -10.21 -36.29 24.91
C SER A 72 -9.32 -35.24 25.59
N GLU A 73 -8.38 -35.70 26.43
CA GLU A 73 -7.46 -34.84 27.18
C GLU A 73 -6.45 -34.11 26.27
N GLY A 74 -6.20 -34.64 25.07
CA GLY A 74 -5.29 -34.07 24.05
C GLY A 74 -5.99 -33.34 22.89
N CYS A 75 -7.31 -33.49 22.71
CA CYS A 75 -8.08 -32.88 21.63
C CYS A 75 -9.47 -32.45 22.14
N GLY A 76 -9.47 -31.54 23.11
CA GLY A 76 -10.68 -30.96 23.71
C GLY A 76 -10.82 -29.48 23.39
N GLY A 77 -12.00 -28.91 23.67
CA GLY A 77 -12.29 -27.49 23.46
C GLY A 77 -12.00 -27.00 22.04
N GLN A 78 -11.30 -25.86 21.92
CA GLN A 78 -10.97 -25.22 20.65
C GLN A 78 -10.03 -26.05 19.76
N THR A 79 -9.19 -26.91 20.36
CA THR A 79 -8.32 -27.82 19.60
C THR A 79 -9.13 -28.82 18.78
N PHE A 80 -10.26 -29.32 19.33
CA PHE A 80 -11.17 -30.20 18.60
C PHE A 80 -11.91 -29.47 17.47
N VAL A 81 -12.26 -28.20 17.68
CA VAL A 81 -12.91 -27.36 16.67
C VAL A 81 -11.96 -27.17 15.48
N LEU A 82 -10.73 -26.72 15.74
CA LEU A 82 -9.70 -26.60 14.71
C LEU A 82 -9.45 -27.94 14.00
N PHE A 83 -9.34 -29.03 14.76
CA PHE A 83 -9.17 -30.37 14.18
C PHE A 83 -10.31 -30.73 13.25
N THR A 84 -11.55 -30.35 13.57
CA THR A 84 -12.71 -30.60 12.70
C THR A 84 -12.55 -29.92 11.34
N ASN A 85 -12.11 -28.66 11.33
CA ASN A 85 -11.93 -27.86 10.11
C ASN A 85 -10.81 -28.40 9.21
N VAL A 86 -9.64 -28.73 9.78
CA VAL A 86 -8.54 -29.27 8.96
C VAL A 86 -8.82 -30.71 8.53
N ARG A 87 -9.44 -31.51 9.40
CA ARG A 87 -9.77 -32.91 9.10
C ARG A 87 -10.76 -33.04 7.96
N GLU A 88 -11.79 -32.20 7.87
CA GLU A 88 -12.78 -32.36 6.80
C GLU A 88 -12.20 -32.08 5.41
N LEU A 89 -11.22 -31.17 5.32
CA LEU A 89 -10.48 -30.88 4.09
C LEU A 89 -9.56 -32.05 3.72
N VAL A 90 -8.82 -32.61 4.69
CA VAL A 90 -8.01 -33.82 4.49
C VAL A 90 -8.86 -35.05 4.14
N HIS A 91 -9.97 -35.27 4.82
CA HIS A 91 -10.89 -36.38 4.53
C HIS A 91 -11.52 -36.26 3.14
N THR A 92 -11.69 -35.03 2.65
CA THR A 92 -12.15 -34.77 1.28
C THR A 92 -11.09 -35.11 0.26
N ALA A 93 -9.83 -34.73 0.49
CA ALA A 93 -8.72 -35.19 -0.35
C ALA A 93 -8.63 -36.72 -0.39
N ASN A 94 -8.78 -37.37 0.77
CA ASN A 94 -8.81 -38.83 0.90
C ASN A 94 -9.93 -39.49 0.09
N GLU A 95 -11.13 -38.90 0.08
CA GLU A 95 -12.25 -39.40 -0.74
C GLU A 95 -11.95 -39.28 -2.24
N ILE A 96 -11.41 -38.14 -2.68
CA ILE A 96 -11.03 -37.89 -4.08
C ILE A 96 -9.96 -38.89 -4.53
N LEU A 97 -8.96 -39.15 -3.69
CA LEU A 97 -7.84 -40.06 -3.97
C LEU A 97 -8.20 -41.55 -3.75
N GLY A 98 -9.30 -41.85 -3.05
CA GLY A 98 -9.76 -43.20 -2.75
C GLY A 98 -8.90 -43.96 -1.74
N SER A 99 -8.21 -43.24 -0.84
CA SER A 99 -7.33 -43.79 0.19
C SER A 99 -7.45 -42.98 1.48
N GLY A 100 -7.22 -43.58 2.64
CA GLY A 100 -7.33 -42.87 3.93
C GLY A 100 -8.74 -42.78 4.53
N PRO A 101 -8.87 -42.15 5.70
CA PRO A 101 -10.16 -41.91 6.35
C PRO A 101 -10.99 -40.87 5.59
N THR A 102 -12.30 -41.15 5.42
CA THR A 102 -13.23 -40.30 4.66
C THR A 102 -14.51 -39.95 5.41
N GLN A 103 -14.60 -40.31 6.70
CA GLN A 103 -15.85 -40.24 7.47
C GLN A 103 -16.46 -38.82 7.54
N PHE A 104 -15.60 -37.80 7.47
CA PHE A 104 -15.95 -36.39 7.57
C PHE A 104 -15.60 -35.62 6.30
N SER A 105 -15.52 -36.30 5.15
CA SER A 105 -15.38 -35.59 3.89
C SER A 105 -16.58 -34.66 3.70
N LEU A 106 -16.35 -33.50 3.11
CA LEU A 106 -17.38 -32.58 2.64
C LEU A 106 -18.18 -33.14 1.45
N GLY A 107 -17.70 -34.21 0.79
CA GLY A 107 -18.34 -34.80 -0.39
C GLY A 107 -18.30 -33.91 -1.64
N VAL A 108 -17.36 -32.96 -1.66
CA VAL A 108 -17.16 -32.00 -2.76
C VAL A 108 -16.10 -32.49 -3.76
N ASN A 109 -16.05 -31.89 -4.93
CA ASN A 109 -15.03 -32.22 -5.94
C ASN A 109 -13.70 -31.46 -5.71
N LEU A 110 -12.68 -31.74 -6.53
CA LEU A 110 -11.35 -31.12 -6.38
C LEU A 110 -11.35 -29.59 -6.48
N GLU A 111 -12.12 -29.03 -7.41
CA GLU A 111 -12.23 -27.57 -7.57
C GLU A 111 -12.90 -26.94 -6.34
N GLU A 112 -13.98 -27.55 -5.84
CA GLU A 112 -14.65 -27.09 -4.61
C GLU A 112 -13.77 -27.25 -3.36
N LEU A 113 -12.89 -28.27 -3.31
CA LEU A 113 -11.89 -28.42 -2.26
C LEU A 113 -10.83 -27.31 -2.32
N GLY A 114 -10.33 -26.98 -3.52
CA GLY A 114 -9.44 -25.82 -3.72
C GLY A 114 -10.08 -24.53 -3.22
N PHE A 115 -11.37 -24.32 -3.52
CA PHE A 115 -12.09 -23.15 -3.04
C PHE A 115 -12.19 -23.12 -1.51
N ALA A 116 -12.51 -24.26 -0.88
CA ALA A 116 -12.53 -24.35 0.58
C ALA A 116 -11.17 -24.04 1.20
N LEU A 117 -10.07 -24.51 0.60
CA LEU A 117 -8.71 -24.21 1.04
C LEU A 117 -8.40 -22.70 0.99
N ARG A 118 -8.81 -22.01 -0.08
CA ARG A 118 -8.66 -20.55 -0.19
C ARG A 118 -9.44 -19.80 0.88
N TRP A 119 -10.69 -20.18 1.15
CA TRP A 119 -11.47 -19.56 2.25
C TRP A 119 -10.81 -19.70 3.63
N THR A 120 -9.98 -20.73 3.80
CA THR A 120 -9.23 -20.95 5.06
C THR A 120 -7.84 -20.34 5.06
N ALA A 121 -7.39 -19.77 3.94
CA ALA A 121 -6.11 -19.10 3.84
C ALA A 121 -6.16 -17.69 4.47
N ALA A 122 -5.00 -17.05 4.53
CA ALA A 122 -4.72 -15.83 5.26
C ALA A 122 -4.14 -14.73 4.35
N GLU A 123 -4.47 -14.77 3.06
CA GLU A 123 -3.92 -13.90 2.02
C GLU A 123 -4.44 -12.46 2.10
N GLU A 124 -5.60 -12.22 2.71
CA GLU A 124 -6.20 -10.88 2.82
C GLU A 124 -5.29 -9.92 3.62
N PHE A 125 -4.46 -10.46 4.50
CA PHE A 125 -3.46 -9.70 5.24
C PHE A 125 -2.39 -9.06 4.34
N ALA A 126 -2.20 -9.56 3.11
CA ALA A 126 -1.30 -8.94 2.14
C ALA A 126 -1.76 -7.56 1.70
N ALA A 127 -3.09 -7.37 1.63
CA ALA A 127 -3.69 -6.09 1.27
C ALA A 127 -3.39 -4.99 2.30
N GLN A 128 -3.20 -5.33 3.59
CA GLN A 128 -2.83 -4.35 4.63
C GLN A 128 -1.52 -3.64 4.29
N GLY A 129 -0.51 -4.37 3.81
CA GLY A 129 0.77 -3.77 3.41
C GLY A 129 0.65 -2.85 2.19
N SER A 130 -0.22 -3.19 1.25
CA SER A 130 -0.53 -2.35 0.09
C SER A 130 -1.30 -1.09 0.51
N LEU A 131 -2.22 -1.20 1.47
CA LEU A 131 -2.94 -0.07 2.06
C LEU A 131 -2.00 0.91 2.79
N SER A 132 -1.09 0.40 3.63
CA SER A 132 -0.07 1.22 4.31
C SER A 132 0.78 2.00 3.30
N SER A 133 1.17 1.38 2.20
CA SER A 133 1.95 2.01 1.14
C SER A 133 1.14 3.06 0.37
N GLY A 134 -0.14 2.78 0.09
CA GLY A 134 -1.09 3.74 -0.49
C GLY A 134 -1.24 5.01 0.37
N PHE A 135 -1.31 4.85 1.69
CA PHE A 135 -1.41 5.98 2.63
C PHE A 135 -0.22 6.94 2.56
N VAL A 136 0.97 6.37 2.53
CA VAL A 136 2.23 7.13 2.40
C VAL A 136 2.22 7.97 1.12
N ASN A 137 1.81 7.39 0.00
CA ASN A 137 1.74 8.06 -1.29
C ASN A 137 0.77 9.24 -1.32
N GLY A 138 -0.34 9.18 -0.56
CA GLY A 138 -1.29 10.29 -0.41
C GLY A 138 -0.64 11.53 0.22
N GLN A 139 0.07 11.37 1.35
CA GLN A 139 0.76 12.46 2.05
C GLN A 139 1.87 13.09 1.20
N LEU A 140 2.59 12.26 0.44
CA LEU A 140 3.64 12.70 -0.46
C LEU A 140 3.12 13.63 -1.55
N SER A 141 1.99 13.28 -2.16
CA SER A 141 1.32 14.13 -3.14
C SER A 141 1.00 15.51 -2.55
N GLY A 142 0.46 15.55 -1.32
CA GLY A 142 0.20 16.80 -0.60
C GLY A 142 1.45 17.65 -0.36
N LEU A 143 2.54 17.02 0.11
CA LEU A 143 3.81 17.70 0.35
C LEU A 143 4.45 18.18 -0.96
N ALA A 144 4.57 17.34 -1.98
CA ALA A 144 5.11 17.69 -3.29
C ALA A 144 4.36 18.87 -3.91
N GLY A 145 3.04 18.90 -3.70
CA GLY A 145 2.19 20.02 -4.06
C GLY A 145 2.52 21.32 -3.35
N ARG A 146 2.66 21.26 -2.03
CA ARG A 146 3.04 22.43 -1.26
C ARG A 146 4.43 22.93 -1.63
N ILE A 147 5.40 22.04 -1.81
CA ILE A 147 6.76 22.39 -2.22
C ILE A 147 6.74 23.11 -3.58
N THR A 148 6.02 22.58 -4.56
CA THR A 148 5.86 23.24 -5.87
C THR A 148 5.23 24.62 -5.74
N ALA A 149 4.19 24.78 -4.92
CA ALA A 149 3.56 26.07 -4.65
C ALA A 149 4.53 27.07 -3.97
N LEU A 150 5.26 26.63 -2.94
CA LEU A 150 6.24 27.45 -2.22
C LEU A 150 7.37 27.92 -3.13
N ARG A 151 7.82 27.06 -4.05
CA ARG A 151 8.81 27.36 -5.08
C ARG A 151 8.34 28.43 -6.07
N ARG A 152 7.04 28.56 -6.24
CA ARG A 152 6.42 29.59 -7.08
C ARG A 152 6.12 30.89 -6.32
N GLY A 153 6.59 30.98 -5.08
CA GLY A 153 6.43 32.16 -4.25
C GLY A 153 5.14 32.16 -3.45
N ALA A 154 4.51 31.00 -3.21
CA ALA A 154 3.29 30.96 -2.40
C ALA A 154 3.60 31.49 -1.00
N ARG A 155 2.70 32.35 -0.53
CA ARG A 155 2.68 32.96 0.80
C ARG A 155 1.23 32.96 1.29
N GLY A 156 1.02 33.01 2.61
CA GLY A 156 -0.31 33.00 3.22
C GLY A 156 -0.98 31.62 3.29
N PHE A 157 -2.20 31.59 3.82
CA PHE A 157 -2.98 30.37 4.02
C PHE A 157 -3.83 30.03 2.80
N VAL A 158 -3.95 28.74 2.53
CA VAL A 158 -4.66 28.18 1.40
C VAL A 158 -5.57 27.07 1.90
N VAL A 159 -6.76 26.95 1.34
CA VAL A 159 -7.59 25.76 1.51
C VAL A 159 -7.91 25.28 0.11
N ASN A 160 -7.69 23.99 -0.14
CA ASN A 160 -7.97 23.27 -1.36
C ASN A 160 -8.75 22.01 -0.97
N PHE A 161 -9.66 21.59 -1.84
CA PHE A 161 -10.37 20.33 -1.69
C PHE A 161 -10.13 19.56 -2.99
N ASN A 162 -9.41 18.42 -2.90
CA ASN A 162 -8.89 17.55 -3.97
C ASN A 162 -7.40 17.76 -4.39
N GLY A 163 -6.42 17.90 -3.48
CA GLY A 163 -5.15 17.15 -3.50
C GLY A 163 -4.03 17.60 -4.43
N ALA A 164 -4.21 18.67 -5.23
CA ALA A 164 -3.26 18.86 -6.33
C ALA A 164 -1.89 19.43 -5.95
N GLU A 165 -0.98 19.06 -6.84
CA GLU A 165 0.44 19.31 -6.71
C GLU A 165 0.90 20.69 -7.20
N ASP A 166 -0.02 21.57 -7.59
CA ASP A 166 0.41 22.80 -8.24
C ASP A 166 -0.55 23.98 -8.13
N VAL A 167 -0.16 24.95 -7.31
CA VAL A 167 -0.92 26.16 -7.05
C VAL A 167 -0.15 27.37 -7.62
N LEU A 168 -0.75 28.05 -8.60
CA LEU A 168 -0.17 29.24 -9.23
C LEU A 168 -0.34 30.50 -8.40
N VAL A 169 0.75 31.06 -7.88
CA VAL A 169 0.69 32.30 -7.10
C VAL A 169 0.26 33.50 -7.94
N ALA A 170 -0.91 34.03 -7.60
CA ALA A 170 -1.46 35.26 -8.14
C ALA A 170 -0.90 36.49 -7.42
N GLY A 171 0.42 36.66 -7.45
CA GLY A 171 1.11 37.78 -6.82
C GLY A 171 2.45 37.98 -7.48
N SER A 172 2.52 38.92 -8.42
CA SER A 172 3.71 39.32 -9.19
C SER A 172 4.22 38.30 -10.23
N ALA A 173 3.59 38.32 -11.41
CA ALA A 173 4.36 38.32 -12.67
C ALA A 173 5.19 39.62 -12.81
N GLN A 174 5.83 40.05 -11.73
CA GLN A 174 6.72 41.19 -11.68
C GLN A 174 8.09 40.57 -11.46
N ARG A 175 8.75 40.25 -12.58
CA ARG A 175 10.20 40.04 -12.71
C ARG A 175 10.87 39.63 -11.39
N LEU A 176 10.98 38.32 -11.13
CA LEU A 176 12.27 37.83 -10.62
C LEU A 176 13.27 38.09 -11.75
N GLY A 177 13.76 39.33 -11.76
CA GLY A 177 14.56 39.89 -12.81
C GLY A 177 15.86 39.13 -12.91
N ALA A 178 16.22 38.79 -14.14
CA ALA A 178 17.61 38.76 -14.54
C ALA A 178 18.33 40.00 -13.95
N GLY A 179 19.29 39.78 -13.05
CA GLY A 179 20.19 40.79 -12.54
C GLY A 179 19.56 41.81 -11.59
N ALA A 180 19.62 41.52 -10.29
CA ALA A 180 19.73 42.55 -9.27
C ALA A 180 20.54 42.00 -8.10
N SER A 181 21.60 42.73 -7.76
CA SER A 181 22.57 42.42 -6.72
C SER A 181 21.92 42.16 -5.36
N ALA A 182 22.64 41.42 -4.53
CA ALA A 182 22.48 41.38 -3.08
C ALA A 182 22.34 42.81 -2.52
N ASP A 183 21.11 43.23 -2.28
CA ASP A 183 20.81 44.29 -1.34
C ASP A 183 19.54 43.89 -0.58
N ASP A 184 19.69 43.84 0.74
CA ASP A 184 18.65 43.52 1.72
C ASP A 184 17.64 44.68 1.72
N GLY A 185 16.76 44.69 0.72
CA GLY A 185 15.70 45.68 0.60
C GLY A 185 14.60 45.42 1.65
N ALA A 186 14.73 46.03 2.81
CA ALA A 186 13.80 46.09 3.95
C ALA A 186 12.41 46.73 3.62
N GLY A 187 11.78 46.32 2.52
CA GLY A 187 10.49 46.85 2.07
C GLY A 187 9.68 45.95 1.13
N LEU A 188 10.24 44.85 0.62
CA LEU A 188 9.47 43.84 -0.12
C LEU A 188 9.10 42.63 0.75
N ASN A 189 9.93 42.26 1.73
CA ASN A 189 9.57 41.21 2.69
C ASN A 189 8.56 41.67 3.75
N ASP A 190 8.42 42.98 3.99
CA ASP A 190 7.43 43.55 4.93
C ASP A 190 5.99 43.61 4.37
N ARG A 191 5.79 43.32 3.07
CA ARG A 191 4.48 43.43 2.40
C ARG A 191 3.66 42.14 2.36
N TRP A 192 4.27 41.00 2.68
CA TRP A 192 3.61 39.69 2.65
C TRP A 192 3.97 38.86 3.89
N SER A 193 3.00 38.10 4.41
CA SER A 193 3.21 37.21 5.54
C SER A 193 4.34 36.21 5.27
N GLN A 194 5.23 36.04 6.27
CA GLN A 194 6.25 34.99 6.29
C GLN A 194 5.65 33.61 6.65
N TRP A 195 4.49 33.62 7.29
CA TRP A 195 3.69 32.42 7.53
C TRP A 195 2.85 32.09 6.31
N GLY A 196 2.82 30.81 5.98
CA GLY A 196 1.89 30.23 5.05
C GLY A 196 1.25 28.98 5.64
N GLY A 197 0.22 28.51 4.97
CA GLY A 197 -0.40 27.24 5.29
C GLY A 197 -1.25 26.74 4.14
N PHE A 198 -1.67 25.49 4.25
CA PHE A 198 -2.51 24.86 3.26
C PHE A 198 -3.42 23.82 3.91
N LEU A 199 -4.49 23.46 3.21
CA LEU A 199 -5.34 22.31 3.47
C LEU A 199 -5.68 21.74 2.09
N ASN A 200 -5.67 20.43 1.95
CA ASN A 200 -5.99 19.64 0.77
C ASN A 200 -6.89 18.48 1.24
N GLY A 201 -7.85 18.07 0.42
CA GLY A 201 -8.45 16.72 0.52
C GLY A 201 -8.12 15.94 -0.75
N SER A 202 -8.30 14.64 -0.90
CA SER A 202 -8.21 13.90 -2.18
C SER A 202 -9.03 12.63 -2.11
N PHE A 203 -9.43 12.11 -3.27
CA PHE A 203 -10.13 10.84 -3.39
C PHE A 203 -9.30 9.89 -4.27
N LEU A 204 -9.16 8.66 -3.81
CA LEU A 204 -8.49 7.55 -4.49
C LEU A 204 -9.55 6.50 -4.79
N TYR A 205 -9.49 5.90 -5.97
CA TYR A 205 -10.26 4.71 -6.31
C TYR A 205 -9.43 3.84 -7.27
N GLY A 206 -9.63 2.53 -7.20
CA GLY A 206 -8.96 1.59 -8.09
C GLY A 206 -9.41 0.17 -7.82
N GLU A 207 -8.82 -0.75 -8.59
CA GLU A 207 -9.06 -2.17 -8.44
C GLU A 207 -7.76 -2.97 -8.59
N LYS A 208 -7.73 -4.14 -7.95
CA LYS A 208 -6.71 -5.16 -8.11
C LYS A 208 -7.31 -6.40 -8.76
N ALA A 209 -6.68 -6.90 -9.82
CA ALA A 209 -7.00 -8.18 -10.45
C ALA A 209 -6.48 -9.37 -9.59
N PRO A 210 -7.11 -10.56 -9.70
CA PRO A 210 -6.66 -11.73 -8.96
C PRO A 210 -5.36 -12.29 -9.53
N THR A 211 -4.51 -12.85 -8.67
CA THR A 211 -3.27 -13.55 -9.04
C THR A 211 -3.30 -14.99 -8.54
N GLU A 212 -2.19 -15.71 -8.72
CA GLU A 212 -2.01 -17.07 -8.17
C GLU A 212 -1.93 -17.08 -6.63
N LEU A 213 -1.56 -15.95 -6.01
CA LEU A 213 -1.28 -15.82 -4.58
C LEU A 213 -2.27 -14.91 -3.84
N GLU A 214 -2.85 -13.92 -4.52
CA GLU A 214 -3.68 -12.90 -3.90
C GLU A 214 -5.03 -12.72 -4.61
N ASN A 215 -6.04 -12.35 -3.83
CA ASN A 215 -7.40 -12.11 -4.32
C ASN A 215 -7.56 -10.74 -4.98
N ALA A 216 -8.62 -10.64 -5.79
CA ALA A 216 -9.07 -9.40 -6.38
C ALA A 216 -9.84 -8.58 -5.34
N PHE A 217 -9.68 -7.27 -5.40
CA PHE A 217 -10.44 -6.35 -4.57
C PHE A 217 -10.58 -5.01 -5.25
N ASP A 218 -11.66 -4.32 -4.91
CA ASP A 218 -11.85 -2.91 -5.24
C ASP A 218 -11.41 -2.09 -4.02
N PHE A 219 -10.91 -0.89 -4.24
CA PHE A 219 -10.54 0.00 -3.13
C PHE A 219 -10.89 1.44 -3.44
N ASP A 220 -11.32 2.16 -2.40
CA ASP A 220 -11.46 3.60 -2.45
C ASP A 220 -11.08 4.23 -1.11
N GLY A 221 -10.73 5.51 -1.16
CA GLY A 221 -10.28 6.21 0.03
C GLY A 221 -10.31 7.71 -0.12
N GLN A 222 -10.31 8.35 1.04
CA GLN A 222 -10.25 9.80 1.18
C GLN A 222 -9.04 10.20 2.01
N ASP A 223 -8.28 11.17 1.53
CA ASP A 223 -7.17 11.78 2.25
C ASP A 223 -7.48 13.24 2.53
N ILE A 224 -7.12 13.74 3.71
CA ILE A 224 -7.16 15.15 4.08
C ILE A 224 -5.82 15.50 4.70
N ASN A 225 -5.05 16.34 4.02
CA ASN A 225 -3.76 16.83 4.51
C ASN A 225 -3.72 18.35 4.57
N GLY A 226 -3.12 18.91 5.60
CA GLY A 226 -2.91 20.34 5.74
C GLY A 226 -1.57 20.63 6.38
N GLY A 227 -1.13 21.87 6.32
CA GLY A 227 0.16 22.21 6.86
C GLY A 227 0.35 23.68 7.13
N ILE A 228 1.39 23.96 7.89
CA ILE A 228 1.87 25.30 8.20
C ILE A 228 3.34 25.39 7.82
N ASP A 229 3.73 26.56 7.32
CA ASP A 229 5.11 26.82 6.93
C ASP A 229 5.52 28.25 7.24
N TYR A 230 6.82 28.40 7.42
CA TYR A 230 7.46 29.65 7.76
C TYR A 230 8.66 29.88 6.85
N ARG A 231 8.62 31.01 6.14
CA ARG A 231 9.69 31.45 5.26
C ARG A 231 10.77 32.16 6.06
N ILE A 232 11.80 31.41 6.43
CA ILE A 232 12.96 31.88 7.20
C ILE A 232 13.76 32.93 6.41
N SER A 233 13.90 32.73 5.09
CA SER A 233 14.59 33.68 4.20
C SER A 233 14.04 33.58 2.77
N ALA A 234 14.62 34.34 1.83
CA ALA A 234 14.28 34.22 0.41
C ALA A 234 14.51 32.79 -0.14
N HIS A 235 15.43 32.04 0.46
CA HIS A 235 15.87 30.72 -0.01
C HIS A 235 15.37 29.57 0.86
N TRP A 236 15.08 29.80 2.15
CA TRP A 236 14.74 28.74 3.10
C TRP A 236 13.29 28.87 3.57
N VAL A 237 12.57 27.74 3.53
CA VAL A 237 11.25 27.56 4.12
C VAL A 237 11.29 26.28 4.96
N ALA A 238 10.67 26.31 6.13
CA ALA A 238 10.45 25.11 6.94
C ALA A 238 8.98 25.04 7.35
N GLY A 239 8.45 23.85 7.52
CA GLY A 239 7.05 23.66 7.86
C GLY A 239 6.77 22.27 8.38
N ALA A 240 5.50 22.00 8.60
CA ALA A 240 5.00 20.68 8.92
C ALA A 240 3.68 20.44 8.19
N VAL A 241 3.51 19.21 7.73
CA VAL A 241 2.27 18.69 7.15
C VAL A 241 1.65 17.72 8.17
N PHE A 242 0.34 17.72 8.25
CA PHE A 242 -0.48 16.83 9.05
C PHE A 242 -1.51 16.21 8.12
N GLY A 243 -1.76 14.92 8.25
CA GLY A 243 -2.71 14.21 7.41
C GLY A 243 -3.64 13.33 8.22
N TYR A 244 -4.84 13.12 7.67
CA TYR A 244 -5.77 12.07 8.04
C TYR A 244 -6.21 11.35 6.77
N GLN A 245 -6.31 10.03 6.81
CA GLN A 245 -6.84 9.25 5.69
C GLN A 245 -7.73 8.14 6.21
N GLU A 246 -8.69 7.79 5.38
CA GLU A 246 -9.56 6.64 5.53
C GLU A 246 -9.55 5.91 4.18
N GLN A 247 -9.41 4.58 4.19
CA GLN A 247 -9.43 3.76 3.00
C GLN A 247 -10.15 2.45 3.28
N GLU A 248 -10.94 1.99 2.31
CA GLU A 248 -11.68 0.74 2.35
C GLU A 248 -11.21 -0.16 1.20
N VAL A 249 -11.09 -1.45 1.51
CA VAL A 249 -10.84 -2.54 0.55
C VAL A 249 -12.01 -3.51 0.67
N ASP A 250 -12.64 -3.78 -0.46
CA ASP A 250 -13.73 -4.74 -0.57
C ASP A 250 -13.30 -5.91 -1.45
N PHE A 251 -13.28 -7.12 -0.86
CA PHE A 251 -13.02 -8.34 -1.62
C PHE A 251 -14.30 -8.78 -2.35
N ASP A 252 -14.23 -8.96 -3.67
CA ASP A 252 -15.39 -9.39 -4.46
C ASP A 252 -15.34 -10.90 -4.73
N SER A 253 -16.19 -11.65 -4.02
CA SER A 253 -16.35 -13.11 -4.23
C SER A 253 -16.72 -13.52 -5.66
N ARG A 254 -17.24 -12.60 -6.50
CA ARG A 254 -17.49 -12.85 -7.92
C ARG A 254 -16.23 -12.78 -8.78
N ARG A 255 -15.20 -12.05 -8.30
CA ARG A 255 -13.90 -11.89 -8.96
C ARG A 255 -12.84 -12.84 -8.38
N SER A 256 -12.91 -13.12 -7.09
CA SER A 256 -11.91 -13.94 -6.39
C SER A 256 -12.47 -14.61 -5.14
N ILE A 257 -13.47 -15.49 -5.29
CA ILE A 257 -14.00 -16.50 -4.35
C ILE A 257 -14.32 -16.01 -2.93
N VAL A 258 -13.31 -15.53 -2.21
CA VAL A 258 -13.29 -14.88 -0.91
C VAL A 258 -14.08 -13.57 -0.87
N ASP A 259 -14.59 -13.24 0.30
CA ASP A 259 -15.44 -12.09 0.62
C ASP A 259 -14.98 -11.49 1.96
N GLY A 260 -15.31 -10.22 2.19
CA GLY A 260 -14.88 -9.48 3.37
C GLY A 260 -14.32 -8.11 3.00
N GLY A 261 -13.71 -7.45 3.97
CA GLY A 261 -13.15 -6.12 3.76
C GLY A 261 -12.14 -5.69 4.81
N ILE A 262 -11.40 -4.65 4.47
CA ILE A 262 -10.43 -4.00 5.35
C ILE A 262 -10.70 -2.51 5.34
N THR A 263 -10.92 -1.93 6.51
CA THR A 263 -10.95 -0.48 6.70
C THR A 263 -9.67 -0.05 7.38
N MET A 264 -9.02 0.98 6.82
CA MET A 264 -7.83 1.60 7.39
C MET A 264 -8.13 3.06 7.71
N GLU A 265 -7.83 3.46 8.93
CA GLU A 265 -7.78 4.86 9.34
C GLU A 265 -6.37 5.25 9.77
N GLY A 266 -5.95 6.48 9.49
CA GLY A 266 -4.58 6.89 9.83
C GLY A 266 -4.38 8.38 10.02
N PHE A 267 -3.44 8.72 10.91
CA PHE A 267 -2.99 10.10 11.15
C PHE A 267 -1.50 10.22 10.88
N SER A 268 -1.07 11.34 10.31
CA SER A 268 0.34 11.61 10.00
C SER A 268 0.81 12.98 10.46
N ILE A 269 2.11 13.07 10.77
CA ILE A 269 2.84 14.33 10.97
C ILE A 269 4.18 14.25 10.24
N MET A 270 4.48 15.29 9.45
CA MET A 270 5.66 15.33 8.60
C MET A 270 6.29 16.72 8.54
N PRO A 271 7.28 17.03 9.38
CA PRO A 271 8.13 18.20 9.20
C PRO A 271 8.89 18.16 7.87
N PHE A 272 9.05 19.33 7.26
CA PHE A 272 9.83 19.49 6.03
C PHE A 272 10.68 20.75 6.05
N VAL A 273 11.73 20.72 5.24
CA VAL A 273 12.56 21.87 4.89
C VAL A 273 12.68 21.97 3.38
N LEU A 274 12.64 23.20 2.88
CA LEU A 274 12.83 23.54 1.49
C LEU A 274 13.93 24.60 1.38
N TYR A 275 14.94 24.28 0.60
CA TYR A 275 15.87 25.24 0.05
C TYR A 275 15.55 25.48 -1.43
N GLN A 276 15.54 26.74 -1.84
CA GLN A 276 15.40 27.14 -3.23
C GLN A 276 16.42 28.20 -3.60
N SER A 277 16.97 28.09 -4.80
CA SER A 277 17.75 29.12 -5.48
C SER A 277 17.04 29.51 -6.78
N ASP A 278 17.66 30.35 -7.62
CA ASP A 278 17.08 30.79 -8.89
C ASP A 278 16.83 29.64 -9.88
N ARG A 279 17.61 28.55 -9.75
CA ARG A 279 17.60 27.44 -10.70
C ARG A 279 17.56 26.06 -10.09
N TRP A 280 17.91 25.87 -8.83
CA TRP A 280 17.87 24.55 -8.21
C TRP A 280 17.13 24.63 -6.89
N TYR A 281 16.56 23.51 -6.47
CA TYR A 281 15.91 23.38 -5.18
C TYR A 281 16.24 22.03 -4.57
N PHE A 282 16.10 21.99 -3.24
CA PHE A 282 16.22 20.79 -2.45
C PHE A 282 15.14 20.81 -1.38
N SER A 283 14.40 19.72 -1.24
CA SER A 283 13.48 19.50 -0.14
C SER A 283 13.83 18.22 0.60
N GLY A 284 13.66 18.24 1.91
CA GLY A 284 13.77 17.06 2.75
C GLY A 284 12.64 17.04 3.77
N SER A 285 12.10 15.87 4.05
CA SER A 285 11.11 15.65 5.08
C SER A 285 11.32 14.30 5.75
N ALA A 286 10.81 14.21 6.97
CA ALA A 286 10.69 12.95 7.70
C ALA A 286 9.34 12.94 8.39
N GLY A 287 8.66 11.80 8.38
CA GLY A 287 7.30 11.65 8.89
C GLY A 287 7.18 10.49 9.87
N TYR A 288 6.16 10.61 10.72
CA TYR A 288 5.64 9.50 11.50
C TYR A 288 4.13 9.42 11.25
N GLN A 289 3.63 8.21 11.06
CA GLN A 289 2.22 7.94 10.83
C GLN A 289 1.74 6.80 11.74
N SER A 290 0.53 6.92 12.24
CA SER A 290 -0.15 5.91 13.06
C SER A 290 -1.39 5.47 12.30
N LEU A 291 -1.54 4.17 12.09
CA LEU A 291 -2.64 3.56 11.36
C LEU A 291 -3.36 2.55 12.26
N GLU A 292 -4.65 2.37 12.04
CA GLU A 292 -5.46 1.30 12.62
C GLU A 292 -6.16 0.59 11.45
N PHE A 293 -6.13 -0.75 11.47
CA PHE A 293 -6.77 -1.61 10.50
C PHE A 293 -7.87 -2.41 11.19
N ASP A 294 -9.11 -2.25 10.71
CA ASP A 294 -10.19 -3.17 11.02
C ASP A 294 -10.36 -4.14 9.84
N THR A 295 -10.32 -5.44 10.12
CA THR A 295 -10.43 -6.49 9.11
C THR A 295 -11.62 -7.39 9.41
N GLU A 296 -12.41 -7.66 8.36
CA GLU A 296 -13.48 -8.65 8.35
C GLU A 296 -13.19 -9.69 7.28
N ARG A 297 -12.91 -10.92 7.70
CA ARG A 297 -12.65 -12.06 6.81
C ARG A 297 -13.81 -13.03 6.86
N SER A 298 -14.53 -13.15 5.75
CA SER A 298 -15.58 -14.15 5.63
C SER A 298 -14.97 -15.51 5.32
N ILE A 299 -15.58 -16.59 5.80
CA ILE A 299 -15.10 -17.97 5.57
C ILE A 299 -16.32 -18.82 5.25
N ARG A 300 -16.50 -19.18 3.98
CA ARG A 300 -17.71 -19.88 3.53
C ARG A 300 -17.41 -20.99 2.52
N TYR A 301 -17.68 -22.23 2.87
CA TYR A 301 -17.60 -23.33 1.91
C TYR A 301 -18.68 -24.39 2.14
N PRO A 302 -19.21 -24.98 1.05
CA PRO A 302 -20.31 -25.93 1.15
C PRO A 302 -19.84 -27.30 1.64
N SER A 303 -20.73 -27.99 2.34
CA SER A 303 -20.66 -29.43 2.59
C SER A 303 -21.84 -30.12 1.90
N LEU A 304 -21.56 -31.13 1.09
CA LEU A 304 -22.54 -32.05 0.50
C LEU A 304 -22.72 -33.31 1.37
N ASN A 305 -22.01 -33.41 2.49
CA ASN A 305 -22.15 -34.49 3.45
C ASN A 305 -23.29 -34.18 4.44
N PRO A 306 -24.34 -35.01 4.55
CA PRO A 306 -25.43 -34.81 5.50
C PRO A 306 -25.00 -34.80 6.98
N ASP A 307 -23.83 -35.36 7.28
CA ASP A 307 -23.27 -35.48 8.63
C ASP A 307 -22.23 -34.38 8.95
N SER A 308 -21.89 -33.50 7.99
CA SER A 308 -21.03 -32.32 8.20
C SER A 308 -21.73 -31.06 7.71
N GLU A 309 -21.88 -30.04 8.54
CA GLU A 309 -22.53 -28.79 8.13
C GLU A 309 -21.62 -27.99 7.18
N SER A 310 -22.21 -27.10 6.38
CA SER A 310 -21.41 -26.14 5.60
C SER A 310 -20.83 -25.09 6.54
N VAL A 311 -19.63 -24.59 6.24
CA VAL A 311 -19.01 -23.51 7.02
C VAL A 311 -19.51 -22.17 6.50
N ASP A 312 -19.93 -21.30 7.42
CA ASP A 312 -20.29 -19.91 7.18
C ASP A 312 -20.02 -19.09 8.43
N THR A 313 -18.80 -18.55 8.52
CA THR A 313 -18.35 -17.76 9.66
C THR A 313 -17.67 -16.45 9.23
N LEU A 314 -17.38 -15.60 10.22
CA LEU A 314 -16.73 -14.32 10.08
C LEU A 314 -15.63 -14.20 11.14
N ALA A 315 -14.40 -13.97 10.72
CA ALA A 315 -13.28 -13.60 11.59
C ALA A 315 -13.07 -12.10 11.54
N VAL A 316 -12.96 -11.45 12.71
CA VAL A 316 -12.74 -10.00 12.81
C VAL A 316 -11.52 -9.66 13.64
N SER A 317 -10.79 -8.61 13.28
CA SER A 317 -9.65 -8.10 14.05
C SER A 317 -9.48 -6.60 13.94
N THR A 318 -8.80 -6.02 14.92
CA THR A 318 -8.23 -4.68 14.86
C THR A 318 -6.71 -4.80 15.04
N ALA A 319 -5.94 -4.10 14.21
CA ALA A 319 -4.49 -4.09 14.23
C ALA A 319 -3.95 -2.65 14.15
N ASP A 320 -3.06 -2.29 15.07
CA ASP A 320 -2.35 -1.02 15.03
C ASP A 320 -1.13 -1.14 14.09
N ALA A 321 -0.73 -0.04 13.45
CA ALA A 321 0.52 0.04 12.72
C ALA A 321 1.18 1.40 12.84
N GLU A 322 2.51 1.42 12.79
CA GLU A 322 3.32 2.62 12.74
C GLU A 322 4.12 2.69 11.45
N VAL A 323 4.27 3.90 10.91
CA VAL A 323 5.07 4.14 9.70
C VAL A 323 6.05 5.26 9.96
N PHE A 324 7.32 4.98 9.75
CA PHE A 324 8.36 6.01 9.64
C PHE A 324 8.67 6.25 8.17
N SER A 325 8.77 7.52 7.77
CA SER A 325 9.05 7.87 6.38
C SER A 325 10.07 8.97 6.21
N MET A 326 10.83 8.92 5.13
CA MET A 326 11.84 9.92 4.78
C MET A 326 11.83 10.22 3.30
N TYR A 327 11.91 11.51 2.97
CA TYR A 327 11.89 11.96 1.58
C TYR A 327 12.95 13.01 1.34
N ALA A 328 13.64 12.88 0.20
CA ALA A 328 14.61 13.87 -0.25
C ALA A 328 14.44 14.09 -1.75
N THR A 329 14.13 15.32 -2.14
CA THR A 329 13.96 15.69 -3.54
C THR A 329 14.91 16.80 -3.92
N ALA A 330 15.59 16.65 -5.05
CA ALA A 330 16.42 17.69 -5.64
C ALA A 330 16.00 17.89 -7.10
N GLY A 331 15.93 19.14 -7.54
CA GLY A 331 15.58 19.41 -8.94
C GLY A 331 16.14 20.72 -9.47
N TYR A 332 16.05 20.87 -10.79
CA TYR A 332 16.59 22.00 -11.52
C TYR A 332 15.53 22.63 -12.41
N SER A 333 15.33 23.93 -12.33
CA SER A 333 14.39 24.70 -13.14
C SER A 333 15.07 25.27 -14.39
N TRP A 334 14.85 24.64 -15.54
CA TRP A 334 15.27 25.13 -16.84
C TRP A 334 14.19 25.99 -17.49
N ARG A 335 14.52 27.26 -17.71
CA ARG A 335 13.70 28.16 -18.51
C ARG A 335 14.07 28.06 -19.99
N LEU A 336 13.35 27.21 -20.73
CA LEU A 336 13.56 27.02 -22.17
C LEU A 336 13.04 28.22 -22.98
N HIS A 337 11.90 28.80 -22.58
CA HIS A 337 11.35 30.01 -23.17
C HIS A 337 10.73 30.92 -22.12
N GLU A 338 10.16 32.06 -22.51
CA GLU A 338 9.56 32.98 -21.54
C GLU A 338 8.38 32.36 -20.80
N GLN A 339 7.58 31.55 -21.52
CA GLN A 339 6.41 30.84 -21.01
C GLN A 339 6.65 29.38 -20.68
N LEU A 340 7.70 28.74 -21.23
CA LEU A 340 7.97 27.30 -21.06
C LEU A 340 9.10 27.06 -20.06
N ARG A 341 8.80 26.23 -19.06
CA ARG A 341 9.75 25.74 -18.06
C ARG A 341 9.76 24.22 -18.06
N LEU A 342 10.95 23.66 -17.90
CA LEU A 342 11.18 22.24 -17.72
C LEU A 342 11.92 22.05 -16.40
N GLU A 343 11.45 21.14 -15.56
CA GLU A 343 12.01 20.87 -14.24
C GLU A 343 12.32 19.38 -14.08
N PRO A 344 13.51 18.90 -14.48
CA PRO A 344 13.99 17.59 -14.07
C PRO A 344 14.25 17.56 -12.56
N TYR A 345 13.93 16.42 -11.93
CA TYR A 345 14.18 16.18 -10.53
C TYR A 345 14.47 14.70 -10.23
N LEU A 346 15.08 14.48 -9.07
CA LEU A 346 15.32 13.19 -8.44
C LEU A 346 14.65 13.22 -7.06
N SER A 347 13.87 12.20 -6.74
CA SER A 347 13.32 11.95 -5.40
C SER A 347 13.87 10.62 -4.87
N LEU A 348 14.17 10.58 -3.58
CA LEU A 348 14.47 9.36 -2.83
C LEU A 348 13.43 9.26 -1.73
N GLU A 349 12.77 8.12 -1.63
CA GLU A 349 11.59 7.91 -0.79
C GLU A 349 11.81 6.60 -0.03
N TYR A 350 11.91 6.69 1.30
CA TYR A 350 12.07 5.53 2.18
C TYR A 350 10.90 5.45 3.14
N GLN A 351 10.40 4.24 3.35
CA GLN A 351 9.37 3.92 4.33
C GLN A 351 9.71 2.63 5.08
N ASP A 352 9.43 2.65 6.37
CA ASP A 352 9.52 1.53 7.30
C ASP A 352 8.15 1.44 7.96
N ILE A 353 7.44 0.34 7.71
CA ILE A 353 6.07 0.11 8.16
C ILE A 353 6.09 -1.11 9.08
N THR A 354 5.60 -0.94 10.29
CA THR A 354 5.43 -2.02 11.28
C THR A 354 3.96 -2.18 11.58
N VAL A 355 3.39 -3.33 11.26
CA VAL A 355 2.03 -3.72 11.67
C VAL A 355 2.17 -4.61 12.89
N ASP A 356 1.54 -4.21 13.99
CA ASP A 356 1.64 -4.91 15.28
C ASP A 356 1.06 -6.33 15.20
N LYS A 357 1.53 -7.21 16.07
CA LYS A 357 0.89 -8.52 16.27
C LYS A 357 -0.56 -8.34 16.71
N TYR A 358 -1.48 -9.01 16.03
CA TYR A 358 -2.90 -9.05 16.42
C TYR A 358 -3.45 -10.47 16.42
N ARG A 359 -4.67 -10.60 16.92
CA ARG A 359 -5.43 -11.85 16.96
C ARG A 359 -6.84 -11.59 16.46
N GLU A 360 -7.25 -12.34 15.45
CA GLU A 360 -8.63 -12.39 15.00
C GLU A 360 -9.53 -13.03 16.06
N ARG A 361 -10.81 -12.73 15.94
CA ARG A 361 -11.88 -13.34 16.70
C ARG A 361 -12.92 -13.84 15.72
N ASP A 362 -13.06 -15.16 15.67
CA ASP A 362 -14.16 -15.84 15.01
C ASP A 362 -15.46 -15.54 15.77
N ILE A 363 -16.42 -14.90 15.09
CA ILE A 363 -17.69 -14.47 15.69
C ILE A 363 -18.55 -15.66 16.13
N PHE A 364 -18.51 -16.76 15.38
CA PHE A 364 -19.31 -17.95 15.63
C PHE A 364 -18.55 -19.01 16.45
N ASN A 365 -17.24 -18.80 16.67
CA ASN A 365 -16.32 -19.71 17.35
C ASN A 365 -16.14 -21.03 16.61
N ASP A 366 -16.13 -20.97 15.27
CA ASP A 366 -15.88 -22.11 14.40
C ASP A 366 -14.38 -22.43 14.28
N GLY A 367 -13.50 -21.70 14.98
CA GLY A 367 -12.09 -22.06 15.16
C GLY A 367 -11.18 -21.63 14.02
N PHE A 368 -11.60 -20.66 13.21
CA PHE A 368 -10.79 -20.10 12.13
C PHE A 368 -10.04 -18.82 12.52
N ASP A 369 -10.06 -18.43 13.80
CA ASP A 369 -9.34 -17.26 14.26
C ASP A 369 -7.83 -17.43 14.12
N PHE A 370 -7.17 -16.47 13.45
CA PHE A 370 -5.72 -16.42 13.37
C PHE A 370 -5.06 -15.52 14.41
N ILE A 371 -3.84 -15.88 14.79
CA ILE A 371 -2.85 -14.99 15.38
C ILE A 371 -1.89 -14.63 14.27
N VAL A 372 -1.84 -13.34 13.94
CA VAL A 372 -0.94 -12.80 12.94
C VAL A 372 0.21 -12.11 13.69
N PRO A 373 1.46 -12.59 13.55
CA PRO A 373 2.61 -11.96 14.16
C PRO A 373 2.87 -10.60 13.55
N GLU A 374 3.70 -9.81 14.23
CA GLU A 374 4.16 -8.51 13.74
C GLU A 374 4.76 -8.63 12.33
N GLN A 375 4.40 -7.69 11.46
CA GLN A 375 4.88 -7.62 10.08
C GLN A 375 5.71 -6.35 9.92
N ASN A 376 6.89 -6.48 9.32
CA ASN A 376 7.78 -5.37 9.00
C ASN A 376 7.89 -5.27 7.49
N ILE A 377 7.64 -4.08 6.94
CA ILE A 377 7.59 -3.80 5.51
C ILE A 377 8.46 -2.59 5.23
N ASP A 378 9.59 -2.83 4.57
CA ASP A 378 10.48 -1.78 4.07
C ASP A 378 10.13 -1.45 2.61
N SER A 379 10.32 -0.19 2.22
CA SER A 379 10.30 0.20 0.82
C SER A 379 11.22 1.38 0.58
N PHE A 380 11.94 1.32 -0.54
CA PHE A 380 12.87 2.34 -0.95
C PHE A 380 12.74 2.62 -2.44
N GLU A 381 12.06 3.71 -2.75
CA GLU A 381 11.85 4.13 -4.13
C GLU A 381 12.80 5.25 -4.54
N THR A 382 13.30 5.13 -5.77
CA THR A 382 13.98 6.21 -6.48
C THR A 382 13.10 6.71 -7.62
N VAL A 383 12.84 8.01 -7.64
CA VAL A 383 12.01 8.65 -8.65
C VAL A 383 12.85 9.57 -9.52
N LEU A 384 12.90 9.32 -10.82
CA LEU A 384 13.40 10.26 -11.81
C LEU A 384 12.22 10.91 -12.52
N GLY A 385 12.07 12.22 -12.30
CA GLY A 385 10.94 12.97 -12.82
C GLY A 385 11.32 14.15 -13.70
N ALA A 386 10.40 14.56 -14.56
CA ALA A 386 10.53 15.76 -15.37
C ALA A 386 9.18 16.46 -15.55
N LYS A 387 9.07 17.67 -14.98
CA LYS A 387 7.85 18.48 -15.03
C LYS A 387 7.97 19.59 -16.08
N ALA A 388 7.13 19.55 -17.11
CA ALA A 388 7.02 20.60 -18.13
C ALA A 388 5.80 21.49 -17.85
N GLN A 389 5.98 22.80 -17.90
CA GLN A 389 4.96 23.78 -17.50
C GLN A 389 4.91 24.92 -18.51
N PHE A 390 3.72 25.35 -18.89
CA PHE A 390 3.53 26.43 -19.85
C PHE A 390 2.59 27.52 -19.32
N LEU A 391 3.09 28.75 -19.21
CA LEU A 391 2.32 29.90 -18.74
C LEU A 391 1.58 30.61 -19.88
N PHE A 392 0.26 30.53 -19.88
CA PHE A 392 -0.63 31.29 -20.75
C PHE A 392 -1.23 32.48 -19.99
N SER A 393 -0.84 33.70 -20.37
CA SER A 393 -1.44 34.92 -19.80
C SER A 393 -2.50 35.50 -20.74
N ASN A 394 -3.73 35.57 -20.26
CA ASN A 394 -4.88 36.15 -20.94
C ASN A 394 -5.37 37.41 -20.21
N THR A 395 -6.25 38.20 -20.84
CA THR A 395 -6.84 39.39 -20.21
C THR A 395 -7.74 39.07 -19.02
N TRP A 396 -8.24 37.83 -18.93
CA TRP A 396 -9.16 37.36 -17.90
C TRP A 396 -8.50 36.49 -16.83
N GLY A 397 -7.21 36.18 -16.95
CA GLY A 397 -6.51 35.31 -15.99
C GLY A 397 -5.19 34.76 -16.53
N VAL A 398 -4.51 33.99 -15.68
CA VAL A 398 -3.28 33.25 -16.05
C VAL A 398 -3.55 31.76 -15.92
N LEU A 399 -3.26 30.99 -16.96
CA LEU A 399 -3.35 29.54 -16.97
C LEU A 399 -1.95 28.94 -16.99
N ASN A 400 -1.77 27.79 -16.33
CA ASN A 400 -0.55 27.00 -16.34
C ASN A 400 -0.89 25.52 -16.48
N PRO A 401 -1.13 25.05 -17.70
CA PRO A 401 -1.04 23.63 -17.97
C PRO A 401 0.36 23.11 -17.67
N TYR A 402 0.42 21.89 -17.13
CA TYR A 402 1.64 21.17 -16.90
C TYR A 402 1.47 19.68 -17.19
N LEU A 403 2.60 19.06 -17.50
CA LEU A 403 2.77 17.62 -17.64
C LEU A 403 3.91 17.24 -16.69
N ASP A 404 3.71 16.23 -15.88
CA ASP A 404 4.76 15.61 -15.07
C ASP A 404 4.91 14.14 -15.45
N LEU A 405 6.15 13.73 -15.69
CA LEU A 405 6.51 12.38 -16.08
C LEU A 405 7.45 11.84 -15.04
N GLN A 406 7.14 10.68 -14.48
CA GLN A 406 7.95 10.05 -13.44
C GLN A 406 8.23 8.59 -13.82
N TRP A 407 9.50 8.21 -13.74
CA TRP A 407 9.92 6.82 -13.67
C TRP A 407 10.29 6.52 -12.23
N ARG A 408 9.65 5.49 -11.66
CA ARG A 408 9.82 5.08 -10.27
C ARG A 408 10.42 3.69 -10.25
N HIS A 409 11.41 3.50 -9.40
CA HIS A 409 12.10 2.23 -9.23
C HIS A 409 12.10 1.86 -7.75
N GLN A 410 11.46 0.74 -7.42
CA GLN A 410 11.45 0.14 -6.09
C GLN A 410 12.72 -0.73 -5.94
N MET A 411 13.48 -0.51 -4.88
CA MET A 411 14.68 -1.30 -4.58
C MET A 411 14.43 -2.47 -3.63
N GLU A 412 13.36 -2.39 -2.83
CA GLU A 412 12.93 -3.47 -1.94
C GLU A 412 11.72 -4.15 -2.60
N ASP A 413 11.99 -5.04 -3.56
CA ASP A 413 11.01 -5.70 -4.43
C ASP A 413 10.85 -7.20 -4.14
N ASP A 414 11.31 -7.68 -2.97
CA ASP A 414 11.16 -9.07 -2.58
C ASP A 414 9.71 -9.39 -2.16
N ALA A 415 9.23 -10.58 -2.54
CA ALA A 415 7.98 -11.13 -2.00
C ALA A 415 8.10 -11.27 -0.47
N ARG A 416 7.03 -10.89 0.24
CA ARG A 416 6.98 -10.95 1.69
C ARG A 416 6.27 -12.23 2.10
N ASN A 417 6.67 -12.81 3.22
CA ASN A 417 5.97 -13.97 3.77
C ASN A 417 5.09 -13.53 4.93
N ILE A 418 3.79 -13.64 4.73
CA ILE A 418 2.81 -13.42 5.79
C ILE A 418 2.66 -14.72 6.55
N ARG A 419 2.80 -14.62 7.87
CA ARG A 419 2.59 -15.75 8.75
C ARG A 419 1.25 -15.62 9.44
N ALA A 420 0.47 -16.69 9.50
CA ALA A 420 -0.75 -16.74 10.29
C ALA A 420 -0.82 -18.07 11.03
N LEU A 421 -1.14 -18.05 12.32
CA LEU A 421 -1.24 -19.25 13.14
C LEU A 421 -2.68 -19.40 13.59
N TYR A 422 -3.29 -20.57 13.44
CA TYR A 422 -4.58 -20.81 14.09
C TYR A 422 -4.44 -20.54 15.59
N ALA A 423 -5.30 -19.69 16.14
CA ALA A 423 -5.16 -19.26 17.51
C ALA A 423 -5.43 -20.39 18.52
N SER A 424 -6.17 -21.41 18.07
CA SER A 424 -6.41 -22.66 18.80
C SER A 424 -5.20 -23.61 18.78
N ALA A 425 -4.20 -23.31 17.94
CA ALA A 425 -2.88 -23.95 17.87
C ALA A 425 -1.77 -23.07 18.50
N ASP A 426 -2.11 -22.02 19.26
CA ASP A 426 -1.12 -21.18 19.96
C ASP A 426 -0.35 -22.02 20.99
N GLY A 427 0.90 -22.36 20.66
CA GLY A 427 1.77 -23.23 21.44
C GLY A 427 2.19 -24.55 20.77
N LEU A 428 1.72 -24.85 19.56
CA LEU A 428 2.10 -26.07 18.84
C LEU A 428 3.47 -25.97 18.13
N GLY A 429 3.98 -24.75 17.90
CA GLY A 429 5.28 -24.49 17.26
C GLY A 429 5.17 -23.48 16.11
N ASP A 430 6.26 -23.31 15.36
CA ASP A 430 6.30 -22.49 14.13
C ASP A 430 5.89 -23.29 12.87
N ALA A 431 5.84 -24.63 12.95
CA ALA A 431 5.57 -25.52 11.83
C ALA A 431 4.08 -25.58 11.45
N GLU A 432 3.24 -24.95 12.26
CA GLU A 432 1.77 -24.93 12.17
C GLU A 432 1.27 -23.55 11.70
N SER A 433 2.18 -22.70 11.22
CA SER A 433 1.86 -21.41 10.63
C SER A 433 1.60 -21.54 9.13
N PHE A 434 0.53 -20.91 8.64
CA PHE A 434 0.41 -20.56 7.24
C PHE A 434 1.52 -19.59 6.93
N VAL A 435 2.32 -19.92 5.92
CA VAL A 435 3.34 -19.02 5.37
C VAL A 435 2.94 -18.76 3.93
N ILE A 436 2.28 -17.63 3.70
CA ILE A 436 1.77 -17.25 2.39
C ILE A 436 2.68 -16.15 1.85
N PRO A 437 3.38 -16.38 0.73
CA PRO A 437 4.11 -15.32 0.06
C PRO A 437 3.11 -14.35 -0.58
N THR A 438 3.37 -13.06 -0.47
CA THR A 438 2.66 -12.02 -1.24
C THR A 438 3.11 -12.06 -2.69
N ASP A 439 2.32 -11.43 -3.56
CA ASP A 439 2.79 -11.06 -4.89
C ASP A 439 4.11 -10.27 -4.76
N VAL A 440 5.00 -10.47 -5.73
CA VAL A 440 6.24 -9.71 -5.85
C VAL A 440 5.87 -8.28 -6.27
N PRO A 441 6.25 -7.24 -5.51
CA PRO A 441 6.01 -5.86 -5.93
C PRO A 441 6.69 -5.54 -7.27
N ASP A 442 6.05 -4.72 -8.10
CA ASP A 442 6.66 -4.26 -9.35
C ASP A 442 7.87 -3.36 -9.08
N SER A 443 9.03 -3.80 -9.53
CA SER A 443 10.30 -3.08 -9.38
C SER A 443 10.33 -1.73 -10.12
N GLU A 444 9.52 -1.55 -11.17
CA GLU A 444 9.51 -0.33 -11.98
C GLU A 444 8.12 0.01 -12.50
N TYR A 445 7.72 1.27 -12.38
CA TYR A 445 6.47 1.75 -12.95
C TYR A 445 6.56 3.24 -13.32
N TYR A 446 5.57 3.71 -14.08
CA TYR A 446 5.53 5.05 -14.63
C TYR A 446 4.32 5.82 -14.10
N MET A 447 4.52 7.10 -13.76
CA MET A 447 3.43 8.00 -13.45
C MET A 447 3.38 9.17 -14.44
N TYR A 448 2.17 9.45 -14.93
CA TYR A 448 1.90 10.55 -15.86
C TYR A 448 0.86 11.47 -15.23
N THR A 449 1.24 12.71 -14.90
CA THR A 449 0.29 13.69 -14.35
C THR A 449 0.03 14.81 -15.35
N LEU A 450 -1.21 14.93 -15.80
CA LEU A 450 -1.71 16.07 -16.56
C LEU A 450 -2.37 17.04 -15.60
N GLY A 451 -1.97 18.30 -15.61
CA GLY A 451 -2.60 19.30 -14.75
C GLY A 451 -2.77 20.66 -15.40
N LEU A 452 -3.70 21.42 -14.84
CA LEU A 452 -4.04 22.77 -15.22
C LEU A 452 -4.31 23.57 -13.96
N ALA A 453 -3.51 24.62 -13.74
CA ALA A 453 -3.78 25.62 -12.72
C ALA A 453 -4.19 26.94 -13.37
N ALA A 454 -5.05 27.70 -12.71
CA ALA A 454 -5.60 28.96 -13.20
C ALA A 454 -5.65 30.00 -12.07
N VAL A 455 -5.13 31.19 -12.34
CA VAL A 455 -5.40 32.40 -11.56
C VAL A 455 -6.62 33.07 -12.15
N LEU A 456 -7.77 32.95 -11.49
CA LEU A 456 -9.04 33.55 -11.91
C LEU A 456 -9.14 35.01 -11.44
N ARG A 457 -8.56 35.32 -10.28
CA ARG A 457 -8.49 36.67 -9.72
C ARG A 457 -7.19 36.85 -8.96
N GLY A 458 -6.47 37.93 -9.22
CA GLY A 458 -5.28 38.30 -8.44
C GLY A 458 -5.64 38.88 -7.07
N ALA A 459 -4.77 38.68 -6.08
CA ALA A 459 -4.88 39.39 -4.81
C ALA A 459 -4.69 40.89 -5.03
N ALA A 460 -5.50 41.71 -4.35
CA ALA A 460 -5.47 43.17 -4.45
C ALA A 460 -5.23 43.78 -3.07
N GLU A 461 -4.42 44.84 -3.02
CA GLU A 461 -4.24 45.60 -1.77
C GLU A 461 -5.53 46.33 -1.39
N GLY A 462 -5.98 46.13 -0.15
CA GLY A 462 -6.98 47.00 0.46
C GLY A 462 -6.40 48.39 0.65
N GLY A 463 -7.18 49.44 0.36
CA GLY A 463 -6.75 50.82 0.55
C GLY A 463 -6.31 51.07 2.00
N GLY A 464 -5.02 51.34 2.22
CA GLY A 464 -4.46 51.58 3.56
C GLY A 464 -3.09 50.95 3.84
N GLY A 465 -2.45 50.25 2.90
CA GLY A 465 -1.15 49.63 3.11
C GLY A 465 -1.20 48.32 3.92
N GLY A 466 -2.39 47.69 3.99
CA GLY A 466 -2.55 46.33 4.52
C GLY A 466 -2.09 45.27 3.50
N PRO A 467 -1.95 44.00 3.93
CA PRO A 467 -1.60 42.89 3.06
C PRO A 467 -2.62 42.73 1.91
N ALA A 468 -2.14 42.29 0.74
CA ALA A 468 -2.98 42.02 -0.43
C ALA A 468 -3.84 40.78 -0.20
N ALA A 469 -5.13 40.86 -0.56
CA ALA A 469 -6.13 39.82 -0.29
C ALA A 469 -7.11 39.65 -1.47
N GLY A 470 -7.89 38.57 -1.47
CA GLY A 470 -8.98 38.35 -2.42
C GLY A 470 -8.58 37.69 -3.75
N GLY A 471 -7.40 37.05 -3.78
CA GLY A 471 -6.98 36.24 -4.92
C GLY A 471 -7.75 34.92 -4.98
N ILE A 472 -8.16 34.50 -6.18
CA ILE A 472 -8.84 33.22 -6.43
C ILE A 472 -8.04 32.46 -7.48
N GLN A 473 -7.68 31.23 -7.15
CA GLN A 473 -7.00 30.30 -8.04
C GLN A 473 -7.78 28.99 -8.06
N ALA A 474 -7.80 28.30 -9.19
CA ALA A 474 -8.39 26.98 -9.33
C ALA A 474 -7.42 26.05 -10.01
N PHE A 475 -7.50 24.75 -9.76
CA PHE A 475 -6.70 23.76 -10.46
C PHE A 475 -7.47 22.46 -10.67
N LEU A 476 -6.96 21.66 -11.60
CA LEU A 476 -7.35 20.29 -11.88
C LEU A 476 -6.09 19.53 -12.28
N ASN A 477 -5.89 18.33 -11.79
CA ASN A 477 -4.94 17.37 -12.33
C ASN A 477 -5.56 15.98 -12.37
N TRP A 478 -4.97 15.15 -13.22
CA TRP A 478 -5.29 13.75 -13.38
C TRP A 478 -3.98 13.01 -13.53
N ARG A 479 -3.76 12.04 -12.65
CA ARG A 479 -2.61 11.15 -12.64
C ARG A 479 -3.01 9.77 -13.10
N PHE A 480 -2.26 9.26 -14.06
CA PHE A 480 -2.30 7.89 -14.54
C PHE A 480 -1.07 7.16 -14.03
N ILE A 481 -1.24 5.89 -13.66
CA ILE A 481 -0.17 5.01 -13.20
C ILE A 481 -0.16 3.79 -14.11
N ASP A 482 1.00 3.47 -14.66
CA ASP A 482 1.17 2.41 -15.67
C ASP A 482 2.40 1.57 -15.33
N GLY A 483 2.39 0.28 -15.69
CA GLY A 483 3.44 -0.67 -15.37
C GLY A 483 3.39 -1.25 -13.96
N LEU A 484 2.27 -1.09 -13.25
CA LEU A 484 1.94 -1.94 -12.11
C LEU A 484 1.15 -3.14 -12.64
N ASP A 485 1.67 -4.34 -12.45
CA ASP A 485 0.96 -5.56 -12.81
C ASP A 485 -0.24 -5.74 -11.85
N ASN A 486 -1.38 -6.14 -12.41
CA ASN A 486 -2.62 -6.43 -11.67
C ASN A 486 -3.32 -5.24 -11.00
N TYR A 487 -2.77 -4.02 -11.00
CA TYR A 487 -3.44 -2.83 -10.47
C TYR A 487 -3.88 -1.86 -11.57
N GLU A 488 -5.13 -1.41 -11.50
CA GLU A 488 -5.62 -0.26 -12.28
C GLU A 488 -6.07 0.84 -11.32
N GLN A 489 -5.40 1.99 -11.36
CA GLN A 489 -5.68 3.11 -10.46
C GLN A 489 -5.56 4.47 -11.16
N ASP A 490 -6.47 5.36 -10.80
CA ASP A 490 -6.50 6.74 -11.28
C ASP A 490 -6.65 7.69 -10.09
N VAL A 491 -5.91 8.81 -10.12
CA VAL A 491 -6.06 9.86 -9.11
C VAL A 491 -6.50 11.15 -9.79
N ILE A 492 -7.68 11.64 -9.40
CA ILE A 492 -8.23 12.91 -9.87
C ILE A 492 -8.23 13.92 -8.74
N ALA A 493 -7.61 15.07 -8.98
CA ALA A 493 -7.48 16.10 -7.97
C ALA A 493 -7.90 17.47 -8.54
N LEU A 494 -8.77 18.18 -7.84
CA LEU A 494 -9.34 19.49 -8.19
C LEU A 494 -9.13 20.43 -7.00
N GLY A 495 -9.25 21.74 -7.16
CA GLY A 495 -9.20 22.60 -5.98
C GLY A 495 -9.32 24.06 -6.31
N VAL A 496 -9.67 24.84 -5.29
CA VAL A 496 -9.81 26.29 -5.38
C VAL A 496 -9.11 26.91 -4.20
N ARG A 497 -8.11 27.74 -4.45
CA ARG A 497 -7.44 28.55 -3.43
C ARG A 497 -8.03 29.93 -3.35
N TYR A 498 -8.24 30.39 -2.12
CA TYR A 498 -8.45 31.79 -1.80
C TYR A 498 -7.24 32.36 -1.04
N GLU A 499 -6.78 33.55 -1.42
CA GLU A 499 -5.69 34.26 -0.75
C GLU A 499 -6.26 35.32 0.20
N PHE A 500 -6.02 35.17 1.51
CA PHE A 500 -6.61 35.97 2.60
C PHE A 500 -5.84 37.25 2.91
#